data_AF-A0A2V8L3V2-F1
#
_entry.id   AF-A0A2V8L3V2-F1
#
_cell.length_a   1.000
_cell.length_b   1.000
_cell.length_c   1.000
_cell.angle_alpha   90.00
_cell.angle_beta   90.00
_cell.angle_gamma   90.00
#
_symmetry.space_group_name_H-M   'P 1'
#
loop_
_entity.id
_entity.type
_entity.pdbx_description
1 polymer ?
#
loop_
_entity_poly.entity_id
_entity_poly.type
_entity_poly.pdbx_seq_one_letter_code
_entity_poly.pdbx_strand_id
1 'polypeptide(L)'
;MTTSHWTIESHRVNVVLWGLLVSAATLLRLLLALHPGLWADEIFSLAMATGHSLEHPANAANPALGDYVEPPDPTPPSVFRRYLEHDELPAGPSRVIRAVVLSDTSPPLYYLLLNIWSRLLGTKDAVLRLFSAVWALACFPLLWSIGIDLGGRRTAWAACVFFAFSPLALYYSAEGRMYSLVWFLALVLAWSTLALAGRGPRSYLLLVWVFSAASGLLTHYFFAFVLMACLSWLLLHPTKLSRLHLAGLVLVTALTVLPWYIQVP
;
A
#
# COMPACT_ATOMS: atom_id res chain seq x y z
N MET A 1 -48.90 3.18 6.50
CA MET A 1 -48.18 1.92 6.82
C MET A 1 -47.46 1.28 5.61
N THR A 2 -47.29 1.98 4.48
CA THR A 2 -46.68 1.43 3.24
C THR A 2 -45.22 1.85 3.03
N THR A 3 -44.67 2.77 3.83
CA THR A 3 -43.31 3.30 3.64
C THR A 3 -42.19 2.42 4.19
N SER A 4 -42.49 1.47 5.09
CA SER A 4 -41.48 0.58 5.69
C SER A 4 -41.07 -0.59 4.78
N HIS A 5 -41.98 -1.08 3.92
CA HIS A 5 -41.66 -2.18 3.01
C HIS A 5 -40.69 -1.75 1.90
N TRP A 6 -40.92 -0.58 1.28
CA TRP A 6 -40.07 -0.03 0.22
C TRP A 6 -38.63 0.29 0.68
N THR A 7 -38.45 0.76 1.93
CA THR A 7 -37.13 1.07 2.48
C THR A 7 -36.33 -0.19 2.82
N ILE A 8 -37.00 -1.23 3.33
CA ILE A 8 -36.35 -2.53 3.61
C ILE A 8 -35.94 -3.22 2.29
N GLU A 9 -36.80 -3.21 1.28
CA GLU A 9 -36.53 -3.84 0.00
C GLU A 9 -35.40 -3.14 -0.77
N SER A 10 -35.43 -1.80 -0.81
CA SER A 10 -34.33 -1.02 -1.39
C SER A 10 -33.00 -1.19 -0.64
N HIS A 11 -33.03 -1.35 0.69
CA HIS A 11 -31.83 -1.64 1.46
C HIS A 11 -31.25 -3.03 1.13
N ARG A 12 -32.12 -4.05 1.03
CA ARG A 12 -31.72 -5.42 0.64
C ARG A 12 -31.12 -5.48 -0.76
N VAL A 13 -31.76 -4.87 -1.76
CA VAL A 13 -31.23 -4.80 -3.14
C VAL A 13 -29.84 -4.18 -3.15
N ASN A 14 -29.65 -3.11 -2.38
CA ASN A 14 -28.37 -2.43 -2.29
C ASN A 14 -27.25 -3.29 -1.66
N VAL A 15 -27.56 -4.08 -0.63
CA VAL A 15 -26.59 -5.00 -0.01
C VAL A 15 -26.20 -6.10 -1.00
N VAL A 16 -27.18 -6.65 -1.74
CA VAL A 16 -26.92 -7.66 -2.77
C VAL A 16 -26.04 -7.10 -3.88
N LEU A 17 -26.37 -5.92 -4.42
CA LEU A 17 -25.55 -5.27 -5.44
C LEU A 17 -24.12 -5.00 -4.96
N TRP A 18 -23.96 -4.65 -3.68
CA TRP A 18 -22.64 -4.37 -3.11
C TRP A 18 -21.82 -5.65 -3.01
N GLY A 19 -22.45 -6.73 -2.53
CA GLY A 19 -21.86 -8.06 -2.52
C GLY A 19 -21.42 -8.49 -3.92
N LEU A 20 -22.28 -8.34 -4.93
CA LEU A 20 -21.96 -8.69 -6.31
C LEU A 20 -20.78 -7.88 -6.86
N LEU A 21 -20.74 -6.56 -6.62
CA LEU A 21 -19.64 -5.70 -7.06
C LEU A 21 -18.31 -6.15 -6.44
N VAL A 22 -18.28 -6.32 -5.11
CA VAL A 22 -17.06 -6.71 -4.40
C VAL A 22 -16.63 -8.12 -4.81
N SER A 23 -17.57 -9.06 -4.98
CA SER A 23 -17.26 -10.41 -5.47
C SER A 23 -16.67 -10.40 -6.87
N ALA A 24 -17.26 -9.63 -7.81
CA ALA A 24 -16.73 -9.50 -9.16
C ALA A 24 -15.32 -8.86 -9.16
N ALA A 25 -15.14 -7.77 -8.39
CA ALA A 25 -13.85 -7.11 -8.22
C ALA A 25 -12.80 -8.03 -7.60
N THR A 26 -13.19 -8.87 -6.64
CA THR A 26 -12.32 -9.86 -6.00
C THR A 26 -11.92 -10.94 -6.99
N LEU A 27 -12.89 -11.53 -7.70
CA LEU A 27 -12.62 -12.59 -8.68
C LEU A 27 -11.64 -12.11 -9.76
N LEU A 28 -11.87 -10.93 -10.34
CA LEU A 28 -10.98 -10.37 -11.35
C LEU A 28 -9.54 -10.22 -10.83
N ARG A 29 -9.36 -9.67 -9.62
CA ARG A 29 -8.04 -9.45 -9.03
C ARG A 29 -7.33 -10.76 -8.68
N LEU A 30 -8.07 -11.75 -8.18
CA LEU A 30 -7.52 -13.08 -7.92
C LEU A 30 -7.09 -13.78 -9.21
N LEU A 31 -7.90 -13.72 -10.27
CA LEU A 31 -7.54 -14.31 -11.56
C LEU A 31 -6.27 -13.66 -12.14
N LEU A 32 -6.15 -12.34 -12.04
CA LEU A 32 -4.94 -11.62 -12.47
C LEU A 32 -3.71 -11.99 -11.62
N ALA A 33 -3.88 -12.13 -10.30
CA ALA A 33 -2.80 -12.49 -9.39
C ALA A 33 -2.24 -13.91 -9.64
N LEU A 34 -3.01 -14.78 -10.28
CA LEU A 34 -2.64 -16.17 -10.56
C LEU A 34 -1.86 -16.38 -11.86
N HIS A 35 -1.60 -15.33 -12.65
CA HIS A 35 -0.82 -15.47 -13.86
C HIS A 35 0.62 -15.97 -13.55
N PRO A 36 1.22 -16.87 -14.34
CA PRO A 36 2.57 -17.35 -14.06
C PRO A 36 3.66 -16.33 -14.40
N GLY A 37 4.79 -16.43 -13.69
CA GLY A 37 6.00 -15.64 -13.96
C GLY A 37 5.92 -14.26 -13.34
N LEU A 38 7.08 -13.73 -12.94
CA LEU A 38 7.23 -12.43 -12.32
C LEU A 38 7.82 -11.43 -13.31
N TRP A 39 7.38 -10.17 -13.19
CA TRP A 39 8.09 -9.05 -13.78
C TRP A 39 9.42 -8.82 -13.06
N ALA A 40 10.35 -8.13 -13.73
CA ALA A 40 11.68 -7.87 -13.18
C ALA A 40 11.60 -7.17 -11.80
N ASP A 41 10.76 -6.15 -11.69
CA ASP A 41 10.56 -5.40 -10.45
C ASP A 41 9.87 -6.22 -9.34
N GLU A 42 9.05 -7.21 -9.68
CA GLU A 42 8.50 -8.17 -8.71
C GLU A 42 9.57 -9.12 -8.16
N ILE A 43 10.55 -9.52 -8.98
CA ILE A 43 11.74 -10.27 -8.54
C ILE A 43 12.53 -9.43 -7.53
N PHE A 44 12.77 -8.14 -7.84
CA PHE A 44 13.42 -7.21 -6.90
C PHE A 44 12.64 -7.05 -5.60
N SER A 45 11.31 -6.92 -5.67
CA SER A 45 10.46 -6.84 -4.47
C SER A 45 10.62 -8.04 -3.55
N LEU A 46 10.60 -9.26 -4.11
CA LEU A 46 10.81 -10.47 -3.33
C LEU A 46 12.22 -10.56 -2.79
N ALA A 47 13.24 -10.24 -3.59
CA ALA A 47 14.63 -10.26 -3.14
C ALA A 47 14.86 -9.35 -1.94
N MET A 48 14.42 -8.10 -1.99
CA MET A 48 14.52 -7.19 -0.85
C MET A 48 13.71 -7.68 0.35
N ALA A 49 12.50 -8.20 0.12
CA ALA A 49 11.65 -8.74 1.19
C ALA A 49 12.24 -10.00 1.83
N THR A 50 13.04 -10.81 1.14
CA THR A 50 13.78 -11.94 1.70
C THR A 50 15.17 -11.54 2.23
N GLY A 51 15.54 -10.26 2.10
CA GLY A 51 16.78 -9.68 2.64
C GLY A 51 18.00 -9.82 1.73
N HIS A 52 17.78 -10.06 0.44
CA HIS A 52 18.79 -10.13 -0.60
C HIS A 52 18.87 -8.81 -1.37
N SER A 53 20.09 -8.35 -1.65
CA SER A 53 20.36 -7.17 -2.47
C SER A 53 20.81 -7.64 -3.86
N LEU A 54 20.07 -7.29 -4.91
CA LEU A 54 20.41 -7.69 -6.29
C LEU A 54 21.16 -6.60 -7.05
N GLU A 55 20.99 -5.35 -6.63
CA GLU A 55 21.63 -4.19 -7.23
C GLU A 55 22.32 -3.41 -6.11
N HIS A 56 23.63 -3.19 -6.25
CA HIS A 56 24.43 -2.46 -5.28
C HIS A 56 25.81 -2.11 -5.87
N PRO A 57 26.52 -1.12 -5.30
CA PRO A 57 27.93 -0.91 -5.61
C PRO A 57 28.77 -2.17 -5.35
N ALA A 58 29.71 -2.48 -6.23
CA ALA A 58 30.53 -3.69 -6.13
C ALA A 58 31.33 -3.77 -4.82
N ASN A 59 31.78 -2.63 -4.29
CA ASN A 59 32.51 -2.53 -3.03
C ASN A 59 31.63 -2.66 -1.77
N ALA A 60 30.31 -2.56 -1.90
CA ALA A 60 29.34 -2.68 -0.81
C ALA A 60 28.76 -4.09 -0.68
N ALA A 61 29.04 -4.96 -1.66
CA ALA A 61 28.56 -6.33 -1.74
C ALA A 61 29.02 -7.16 -0.53
N ASN A 62 28.08 -7.83 0.12
CA ASN A 62 28.35 -8.80 1.18
C ASN A 62 27.60 -10.11 0.89
N PRO A 63 28.24 -11.09 0.23
CA PRO A 63 27.62 -12.38 -0.11
C PRO A 63 27.10 -13.15 1.11
N ALA A 64 27.69 -12.96 2.30
CA ALA A 64 27.23 -13.60 3.53
C ALA A 64 25.86 -13.07 4.00
N LEU A 65 25.44 -11.89 3.50
CA LEU A 65 24.12 -11.30 3.71
C LEU A 65 23.21 -11.49 2.49
N GLY A 66 23.58 -12.36 1.54
CA GLY A 66 22.75 -12.66 0.38
C GLY A 66 22.80 -11.61 -0.73
N ASP A 67 23.84 -10.77 -0.76
CA ASP A 67 24.04 -9.83 -1.86
C ASP A 67 24.49 -10.58 -3.12
N TYR A 68 23.98 -10.15 -4.27
CA TYR A 68 24.34 -10.73 -5.56
C TYR A 68 25.79 -10.37 -5.92
N VAL A 69 26.57 -11.37 -6.31
CA VAL A 69 27.87 -11.17 -6.96
C VAL A 69 27.88 -11.96 -8.23
N GLU A 70 28.26 -11.31 -9.32
CA GLU A 70 28.34 -11.95 -10.64
C GLU A 70 29.32 -13.12 -10.58
N PRO A 71 28.88 -14.34 -10.94
CA PRO A 71 29.76 -15.49 -10.96
C PRO A 71 30.79 -15.34 -12.07
N PRO A 72 32.04 -15.80 -11.85
CA PRO A 72 33.09 -15.71 -12.88
C PRO A 72 32.83 -16.64 -14.07
N ASP A 73 32.01 -17.67 -13.87
CA ASP A 73 31.67 -18.70 -14.86
C ASP A 73 30.16 -18.74 -15.12
N PRO A 74 29.71 -19.26 -16.28
CA PRO A 74 28.29 -19.47 -16.55
C PRO A 74 27.64 -20.39 -15.52
N THR A 75 26.59 -19.92 -14.86
CA THR A 75 25.81 -20.71 -13.89
C THR A 75 24.40 -20.99 -14.38
N PRO A 76 23.79 -22.15 -14.03
CA PRO A 76 22.40 -22.44 -14.34
C PRO A 76 21.43 -21.39 -13.74
N PRO A 77 20.32 -21.04 -14.42
CA PRO A 77 19.35 -20.07 -13.90
C PRO A 77 18.74 -20.45 -12.54
N SER A 78 18.72 -21.74 -12.19
CA SER A 78 18.22 -22.22 -10.90
C SER A 78 18.96 -21.64 -9.69
N VAL A 79 20.21 -21.22 -9.86
CA VAL A 79 21.01 -20.60 -8.78
C VAL A 79 20.38 -19.30 -8.29
N PHE A 80 19.77 -18.52 -9.18
CA PHE A 80 19.17 -17.23 -8.84
C PHE A 80 17.86 -17.35 -8.06
N ARG A 81 17.24 -18.55 -8.03
CA ARG A 81 16.02 -18.78 -7.27
C ARG A 81 16.18 -18.52 -5.77
N ARG A 82 17.39 -18.74 -5.25
CA ARG A 82 17.71 -18.51 -3.83
C ARG A 82 17.37 -17.09 -3.36
N TYR A 83 17.53 -16.10 -4.23
CA TYR A 83 17.27 -14.70 -3.88
C TYR A 83 15.77 -14.42 -3.68
N LEU A 84 14.89 -15.27 -4.20
CA LEU A 84 13.45 -15.14 -4.04
C LEU A 84 12.91 -15.93 -2.84
N GLU A 85 13.77 -16.65 -2.13
CA GLU A 85 13.40 -17.52 -1.03
C GLU A 85 13.99 -17.00 0.28
N HIS A 86 13.38 -17.36 1.40
CA HIS A 86 13.97 -17.06 2.71
C HIS A 86 15.12 -18.02 2.97
N ASP A 87 16.22 -17.50 3.53
CA ASP A 87 17.27 -18.34 4.11
C ASP A 87 16.73 -19.20 5.26
N GLU A 88 17.50 -20.22 5.69
CA GLU A 88 17.16 -21.06 6.84
C GLU A 88 16.77 -20.24 8.08
N LEU A 89 17.47 -19.12 8.29
CA LEU A 89 17.10 -18.07 9.23
C LEU A 89 16.59 -16.86 8.43
N PRO A 90 15.27 -16.61 8.40
CA PRO A 90 14.71 -15.52 7.62
C PRO A 90 15.28 -14.15 7.99
N ALA A 91 15.54 -13.32 6.98
CA ALA A 91 16.14 -12.00 7.15
C ALA A 91 15.28 -11.06 8.00
N GLY A 92 15.82 -10.59 9.14
CA GLY A 92 15.15 -9.64 10.01
C GLY A 92 15.02 -8.23 9.41
N PRO A 93 14.32 -7.31 10.10
CA PRO A 93 14.05 -5.96 9.58
C PRO A 93 15.29 -5.18 9.17
N SER A 94 16.40 -5.30 9.90
CA SER A 94 17.65 -4.61 9.58
C SER A 94 18.26 -5.05 8.25
N ARG A 95 18.20 -6.35 7.94
CA ARG A 95 18.71 -6.90 6.67
C ARG A 95 17.81 -6.53 5.49
N VAL A 96 16.49 -6.52 5.69
CA VAL A 96 15.53 -6.01 4.69
C VAL A 96 15.80 -4.53 4.42
N ILE A 97 15.89 -3.69 5.45
CA ILE A 97 16.21 -2.25 5.30
C ILE A 97 17.52 -2.05 4.56
N ARG A 98 18.57 -2.82 4.89
CA ARG A 98 19.85 -2.77 4.17
C ARG A 98 19.69 -3.11 2.69
N ALA A 99 18.98 -4.19 2.36
CA ALA A 99 18.74 -4.56 0.97
C ALA A 99 18.01 -3.45 0.20
N VAL A 100 17.00 -2.82 0.81
CA VAL A 100 16.28 -1.69 0.21
C VAL A 100 17.20 -0.50 -0.02
N VAL A 101 17.99 -0.09 0.98
CA VAL A 101 18.93 1.04 0.84
C VAL A 101 19.94 0.83 -0.30
N LEU A 102 20.33 -0.42 -0.56
CA LEU A 102 21.29 -0.76 -1.60
C LEU A 102 20.67 -0.88 -2.99
N SER A 103 19.45 -1.44 -3.09
CA SER A 103 18.84 -1.85 -4.36
C SER A 103 17.63 -1.04 -4.82
N ASP A 104 17.07 -0.14 -4.00
CA ASP A 104 15.86 0.61 -4.40
C ASP A 104 15.85 2.04 -3.84
N THR A 105 15.18 2.92 -4.59
CA THR A 105 14.87 4.29 -4.19
C THR A 105 13.60 4.38 -3.35
N SER A 106 12.75 3.34 -3.42
CA SER A 106 11.51 3.27 -2.66
C SER A 106 11.74 3.05 -1.17
N PRO A 107 11.02 3.76 -0.29
CA PRO A 107 11.11 3.58 1.15
C PRO A 107 10.68 2.17 1.64
N PRO A 108 11.09 1.74 2.86
CA PRO A 108 11.21 0.33 3.19
C PRO A 108 9.92 -0.34 3.67
N LEU A 109 8.85 0.42 3.95
CA LEU A 109 7.67 -0.13 4.62
C LEU A 109 7.00 -1.24 3.82
N TYR A 110 6.90 -1.09 2.50
CA TYR A 110 6.32 -2.11 1.64
C TYR A 110 7.08 -3.44 1.77
N TYR A 111 8.41 -3.39 1.67
CA TYR A 111 9.27 -4.58 1.73
C TYR A 111 9.29 -5.22 3.11
N LEU A 112 9.20 -4.42 4.18
CA LEU A 112 9.07 -4.92 5.54
C LEU A 112 7.75 -5.65 5.77
N LEU A 113 6.64 -5.12 5.27
CA LEU A 113 5.34 -5.79 5.34
C LEU A 113 5.31 -7.04 4.45
N LEU A 114 5.93 -6.98 3.28
CA LEU A 114 6.06 -8.11 2.36
C LEU A 114 6.97 -9.23 2.93
N ASN A 115 8.00 -8.89 3.71
CA ASN A 115 8.81 -9.85 4.47
C ASN A 115 7.93 -10.62 5.46
N ILE A 116 7.11 -9.93 6.24
CA ILE A 116 6.17 -10.58 7.18
C ILE A 116 5.18 -11.47 6.41
N TRP A 117 4.59 -10.95 5.34
CA TRP A 117 3.63 -11.69 4.52
C TRP A 117 4.22 -12.97 3.91
N SER A 118 5.40 -12.87 3.30
CA SER A 118 6.07 -14.00 2.64
C SER A 118 6.61 -15.04 3.61
N ARG A 119 6.95 -14.65 4.85
CA ARG A 119 7.27 -15.62 5.92
C ARG A 119 6.07 -16.46 6.33
N LEU A 120 4.88 -15.86 6.32
CA LEU A 120 3.65 -16.53 6.76
C LEU A 120 3.05 -17.41 5.66
N LEU A 121 3.13 -16.97 4.40
CA LEU A 121 2.42 -17.60 3.27
C LEU A 121 3.34 -18.17 2.18
N GLY A 122 4.65 -17.96 2.29
CA GLY A 122 5.66 -18.37 1.31
C GLY A 122 5.96 -17.31 0.25
N THR A 123 6.82 -17.65 -0.71
CA THR A 123 7.38 -16.74 -1.72
C THR A 123 6.91 -17.03 -3.14
N LYS A 124 5.80 -17.76 -3.30
CA LYS A 124 5.22 -18.04 -4.63
C LYS A 124 4.69 -16.75 -5.27
N ASP A 125 4.73 -16.68 -6.60
CA ASP A 125 4.25 -15.53 -7.40
C ASP A 125 2.84 -15.07 -6.99
N ALA A 126 1.91 -16.02 -6.85
CA ALA A 126 0.54 -15.73 -6.44
C ALA A 126 0.44 -15.15 -5.02
N VAL A 127 1.32 -15.58 -4.11
CA VAL A 127 1.35 -15.08 -2.73
C VAL A 127 1.84 -13.64 -2.70
N LEU A 128 2.88 -13.32 -3.46
CA LEU A 128 3.36 -11.95 -3.64
C LEU A 128 2.22 -11.04 -4.12
N ARG A 129 1.51 -11.44 -5.18
CA ARG A 129 0.44 -10.62 -5.79
C ARG A 129 -0.82 -10.55 -4.93
N LEU A 130 -1.09 -11.58 -4.14
CA LEU A 130 -2.19 -11.56 -3.18
C LEU A 130 -2.00 -10.48 -2.12
N PHE A 131 -0.76 -10.17 -1.74
CA PHE A 131 -0.47 -9.04 -0.84
C PHE A 131 -1.04 -7.73 -1.40
N SER A 132 -0.76 -7.43 -2.67
CA SER A 132 -1.29 -6.25 -3.36
C SER A 132 -2.81 -6.30 -3.51
N ALA A 133 -3.37 -7.46 -3.86
CA ALA A 133 -4.81 -7.62 -4.03
C ALA A 133 -5.59 -7.35 -2.74
N VAL A 134 -5.06 -7.76 -1.58
CA VAL A 134 -5.67 -7.49 -0.27
C VAL A 134 -5.79 -5.98 -0.02
N TRP A 135 -4.71 -5.22 -0.25
CA TRP A 135 -4.74 -3.76 -0.07
C TRP A 135 -5.66 -3.07 -1.07
N ALA A 136 -5.71 -3.52 -2.32
CA ALA A 136 -6.64 -3.01 -3.32
C ALA A 136 -8.11 -3.26 -2.91
N LEU A 137 -8.44 -4.44 -2.39
CA LEU A 137 -9.79 -4.76 -1.91
C LEU A 137 -10.15 -3.97 -0.65
N ALA A 138 -9.18 -3.71 0.23
CA ALA A 138 -9.36 -2.87 1.41
C ALA A 138 -9.68 -1.39 1.08
N CYS A 139 -9.49 -0.96 -0.18
CA CYS A 139 -9.88 0.38 -0.63
C CYS A 139 -11.41 0.57 -0.72
N PHE A 140 -12.19 -0.48 -0.97
CA PHE A 140 -13.64 -0.36 -1.22
C PHE A 140 -14.44 0.27 -0.07
N PRO A 141 -14.24 -0.12 1.21
CA PRO A 141 -14.93 0.53 2.33
C PRO A 141 -14.59 2.02 2.46
N LEU A 142 -13.33 2.40 2.17
CA LEU A 142 -12.89 3.80 2.24
C LEU A 142 -13.44 4.63 1.09
N LEU A 143 -13.40 4.11 -0.14
CA LEU A 143 -14.03 4.74 -1.31
C LEU A 143 -15.51 4.97 -1.08
N TRP A 144 -16.20 3.98 -0.52
CA TRP A 144 -17.61 4.11 -0.16
C TRP A 144 -17.81 5.21 0.88
N SER A 145 -17.08 5.18 2.00
CA SER A 145 -17.22 6.17 3.07
C SER A 145 -16.94 7.59 2.57
N ILE A 146 -15.86 7.80 1.82
CA ILE A 146 -15.49 9.10 1.26
C ILE A 146 -16.55 9.56 0.26
N GLY A 147 -17.02 8.66 -0.62
CA GLY A 147 -18.06 9.00 -1.60
C GLY A 147 -19.39 9.38 -0.93
N ILE A 148 -19.76 8.73 0.17
CA ILE A 148 -20.92 9.11 0.99
C ILE A 148 -20.75 10.52 1.54
N ASP A 149 -19.59 10.82 2.13
CA ASP A 149 -19.32 12.11 2.77
C ASP A 149 -19.27 13.26 1.75
N LEU A 150 -18.77 13.03 0.53
CA LEU A 150 -18.59 14.08 -0.49
C LEU A 150 -19.81 14.30 -1.39
N GLY A 151 -20.59 13.26 -1.68
CA GLY A 151 -21.68 13.37 -2.66
C GLY A 151 -22.75 12.28 -2.52
N GLY A 152 -22.86 11.68 -1.34
CA GLY A 152 -23.87 10.67 -1.02
C GLY A 152 -23.73 9.37 -1.82
N ARG A 153 -24.83 8.60 -1.82
CA ARG A 153 -24.84 7.21 -2.30
C ARG A 153 -24.45 7.04 -3.76
N ARG A 154 -24.84 7.98 -4.63
CA ARG A 154 -24.51 7.92 -6.07
C ARG A 154 -23.00 8.05 -6.30
N THR A 155 -22.36 8.97 -5.58
CA THR A 155 -20.91 9.22 -5.66
C THR A 155 -20.13 8.03 -5.11
N ALA A 156 -20.57 7.45 -3.99
CA ALA A 156 -19.99 6.23 -3.42
C ALA A 156 -20.03 5.05 -4.41
N TRP A 157 -21.19 4.81 -5.03
CA TRP A 157 -21.31 3.79 -6.07
C TRP A 157 -20.41 4.04 -7.27
N ALA A 158 -20.42 5.26 -7.81
CA ALA A 158 -19.59 5.63 -8.96
C ALA A 158 -18.09 5.40 -8.67
N ALA A 159 -17.60 5.85 -7.51
CA ALA A 159 -16.22 5.66 -7.10
C ALA A 159 -15.83 4.17 -7.02
N CYS A 160 -16.68 3.35 -6.40
CA CYS A 160 -16.41 1.92 -6.26
C CYS A 160 -16.49 1.16 -7.60
N VAL A 161 -17.45 1.49 -8.48
CA VAL A 161 -17.56 0.89 -9.81
C VAL A 161 -16.36 1.26 -10.68
N PHE A 162 -15.99 2.54 -10.71
CA PHE A 162 -14.81 2.98 -11.48
C PHE A 162 -13.52 2.36 -10.96
N PHE A 163 -13.34 2.23 -9.64
CA PHE A 163 -12.18 1.55 -9.08
C PHE A 163 -12.20 0.03 -9.31
N ALA A 164 -13.37 -0.60 -9.26
CA ALA A 164 -13.50 -2.04 -9.47
C ALA A 164 -13.04 -2.47 -10.86
N PHE A 165 -13.38 -1.68 -11.88
CA PHE A 165 -13.19 -2.01 -13.30
C PHE A 165 -12.17 -1.12 -14.03
N SER A 166 -11.49 -0.21 -13.33
CA SER A 166 -10.41 0.59 -13.92
C SER A 166 -9.27 -0.34 -14.35
N PRO A 167 -8.80 -0.26 -15.61
CA PRO A 167 -7.69 -1.07 -16.10
C PRO A 167 -6.42 -0.92 -15.25
N LEU A 168 -6.10 0.31 -14.86
CA LEU A 168 -4.95 0.59 -13.99
C LEU A 168 -5.16 0.03 -12.58
N ALA A 169 -6.38 0.15 -12.04
CA ALA A 169 -6.72 -0.40 -10.72
C ALA A 169 -6.62 -1.93 -10.67
N LEU A 170 -6.95 -2.59 -11.78
CA LEU A 170 -6.84 -4.03 -11.92
C LEU A 170 -5.38 -4.46 -12.09
N TYR A 171 -4.65 -3.81 -13.01
CA TYR A 171 -3.23 -4.11 -13.27
C TYR A 171 -2.38 -4.03 -12.00
N TYR A 172 -2.36 -2.88 -11.32
CA TYR A 172 -1.53 -2.67 -10.12
C TYR A 172 -2.07 -3.35 -8.85
N SER A 173 -3.27 -3.93 -8.89
CA SER A 173 -3.77 -4.79 -7.82
C SER A 173 -3.23 -6.21 -7.86
N ALA A 174 -2.70 -6.62 -9.01
CA ALA A 174 -2.11 -7.93 -9.23
C ALA A 174 -0.60 -7.84 -9.52
N GLU A 175 0.01 -6.69 -9.29
CA GLU A 175 1.45 -6.50 -9.38
C GLU A 175 2.07 -6.52 -7.99
N GLY A 176 3.13 -7.30 -7.79
CA GLY A 176 3.92 -7.43 -6.55
C GLY A 176 4.73 -6.19 -6.19
N ARG A 177 4.06 -5.03 -6.16
CA ARG A 177 4.64 -3.70 -5.91
C ARG A 177 3.77 -2.91 -4.93
N MET A 178 4.30 -1.77 -4.52
CA MET A 178 3.74 -0.95 -3.43
C MET A 178 2.46 -0.17 -3.76
N TYR A 179 2.05 -0.13 -5.03
CA TYR A 179 0.98 0.76 -5.52
C TYR A 179 -0.37 0.56 -4.82
N SER A 180 -0.78 -0.68 -4.60
CA SER A 180 -2.05 -0.96 -3.91
C SER A 180 -2.03 -0.54 -2.44
N LEU A 181 -0.88 -0.68 -1.77
CA LEU A 181 -0.69 -0.18 -0.41
C LEU A 181 -0.72 1.36 -0.38
N VAL A 182 -0.08 2.01 -1.36
CA VAL A 182 -0.12 3.47 -1.54
C VAL A 182 -1.57 3.97 -1.68
N TRP A 183 -2.39 3.31 -2.52
CA TRP A 183 -3.80 3.70 -2.68
C TRP A 183 -4.59 3.56 -1.39
N PHE A 184 -4.41 2.45 -0.69
CA PHE A 184 -5.07 2.22 0.58
C PHE A 184 -4.69 3.32 1.60
N LEU A 185 -3.39 3.60 1.77
CA LEU A 185 -2.91 4.64 2.67
C LEU A 185 -3.38 6.04 2.25
N ALA A 186 -3.45 6.32 0.96
CA ALA A 186 -3.96 7.58 0.43
C ALA A 186 -5.45 7.78 0.77
N LEU A 187 -6.25 6.72 0.67
CA LEU A 187 -7.67 6.75 1.05
C LEU A 187 -7.84 6.87 2.58
N VAL A 188 -7.01 6.22 3.38
CA VAL A 188 -7.03 6.41 4.86
C VAL A 188 -6.67 7.86 5.22
N LEU A 189 -5.67 8.44 4.56
CA LEU A 189 -5.28 9.83 4.77
C LEU A 189 -6.39 10.80 4.34
N ALA A 190 -7.00 10.59 3.18
CA ALA A 190 -8.11 11.41 2.68
C ALA A 190 -9.33 11.31 3.60
N TRP A 191 -9.71 10.09 4.00
CA TRP A 191 -10.82 9.85 4.92
C TRP A 191 -10.60 10.54 6.27
N SER A 192 -9.42 10.36 6.88
CA SER A 192 -9.10 10.98 8.16
C SER A 192 -9.00 12.51 8.06
N THR A 193 -8.54 13.04 6.92
CA THR A 193 -8.55 14.47 6.60
C THR A 193 -9.96 15.04 6.60
N LEU A 194 -10.90 14.41 5.90
CA LEU A 194 -12.32 14.83 5.88
C LEU A 194 -12.95 14.71 7.26
N ALA A 195 -12.66 13.62 7.99
CA ALA A 195 -13.16 13.40 9.33
C ALA A 195 -12.66 14.47 10.32
N LEU A 196 -11.35 14.81 10.30
CA LEU A 196 -10.79 15.88 11.12
C LEU A 196 -11.40 17.24 10.76
N ALA A 197 -11.57 17.51 9.46
CA ALA A 197 -12.15 18.77 9.00
C ALA A 197 -13.57 18.98 9.53
N GLY A 198 -14.43 17.96 9.43
CA GLY A 198 -15.84 18.06 9.83
C GLY A 198 -16.12 17.81 11.31
N ARG A 199 -15.32 16.96 11.97
CA ARG A 199 -15.58 16.48 13.37
C ARG A 199 -14.65 17.11 14.40
N GLY A 200 -13.57 17.77 13.98
CA GLY A 200 -12.56 18.35 14.86
C GLY A 200 -11.52 17.34 15.35
N PRO A 201 -10.54 17.79 16.16
CA PRO A 201 -9.43 16.96 16.61
C PRO A 201 -9.93 15.90 17.60
N ARG A 202 -9.79 14.63 17.20
CA ARG A 202 -9.95 13.46 18.08
C ARG A 202 -8.67 12.67 18.05
N SER A 203 -8.18 12.21 19.21
CA SER A 203 -6.89 11.53 19.33
C SER A 203 -6.71 10.40 18.32
N TYR A 204 -7.73 9.54 18.15
CA TYR A 204 -7.67 8.45 17.17
C TYR A 204 -7.59 8.95 15.72
N LEU A 205 -8.26 10.06 15.37
CA LEU A 205 -8.18 10.63 14.02
C LEU A 205 -6.82 11.26 13.75
N LEU A 206 -6.24 11.95 14.74
CA LEU A 206 -4.89 12.50 14.65
C LEU A 206 -3.87 11.36 14.48
N LEU A 207 -4.01 10.28 15.24
CA LEU A 207 -3.14 9.10 15.13
C LEU A 207 -3.26 8.43 13.76
N VAL A 208 -4.48 8.17 13.27
CA VAL A 208 -4.72 7.57 11.94
C VAL A 208 -4.15 8.47 10.84
N TRP A 209 -4.31 9.79 10.96
CA TRP A 209 -3.76 10.75 10.01
C TRP A 209 -2.23 10.71 9.96
N VAL A 210 -1.56 10.82 11.12
CA VAL A 210 -0.08 10.74 11.20
C VAL A 210 0.42 9.40 10.70
N PHE A 211 -0.22 8.30 11.14
CA PHE A 211 0.18 6.95 10.77
C PHE A 211 0.06 6.73 9.27
N SER A 212 -1.05 7.13 8.64
CA SER A 212 -1.23 6.99 7.19
C SER A 212 -0.29 7.91 6.39
N ALA A 213 -0.06 9.14 6.84
CA ALA A 213 0.88 10.06 6.21
C ALA A 213 2.33 9.53 6.27
N ALA A 214 2.79 9.13 7.45
CA ALA A 214 4.14 8.59 7.65
C ALA A 214 4.31 7.26 6.93
N SER A 215 3.35 6.35 7.03
CA SER A 215 3.39 5.05 6.33
C SER A 215 3.39 5.23 4.83
N GLY A 216 2.60 6.17 4.29
CA GLY A 216 2.56 6.46 2.86
C GLY A 216 3.91 6.96 2.36
N LEU A 217 4.52 7.92 3.07
CA LEU A 217 5.87 8.39 2.78
C LEU A 217 6.96 7.33 2.99
N LEU A 218 6.76 6.37 3.90
CA LEU A 218 7.65 5.22 4.08
C LEU A 218 7.31 4.05 3.13
N THR A 219 6.32 4.21 2.26
CA THR A 219 5.99 3.25 1.19
C THR A 219 6.44 3.76 -0.17
N HIS A 220 6.20 5.05 -0.47
CA HIS A 220 6.58 5.66 -1.75
C HIS A 220 6.74 7.18 -1.59
N TYR A 221 7.84 7.74 -2.11
CA TYR A 221 8.13 9.18 -1.97
C TYR A 221 7.08 10.11 -2.64
N PHE A 222 6.49 9.70 -3.78
CA PHE A 222 5.36 10.40 -4.41
C PHE A 222 4.09 10.49 -3.55
N PHE A 223 4.02 9.77 -2.42
CA PHE A 223 2.98 10.00 -1.44
C PHE A 223 2.99 11.46 -0.90
N ALA A 224 4.11 12.16 -1.04
CA ALA A 224 4.21 13.60 -0.80
C ALA A 224 3.11 14.40 -1.54
N PHE A 225 2.75 14.03 -2.77
CA PHE A 225 1.68 14.70 -3.52
C PHE A 225 0.30 14.52 -2.86
N VAL A 226 0.02 13.32 -2.35
CA VAL A 226 -1.23 13.04 -1.62
C VAL A 226 -1.27 13.81 -0.30
N LEU A 227 -0.14 13.82 0.43
CA LEU A 227 0.01 14.58 1.66
C LEU A 227 -0.20 16.08 1.41
N MET A 228 0.44 16.63 0.39
CA MET A 228 0.28 18.03 -0.01
C MET A 228 -1.18 18.34 -0.36
N ALA A 229 -1.86 17.49 -1.14
CA ALA A 229 -3.27 17.69 -1.47
C ALA A 229 -4.16 17.72 -0.22
N CYS A 230 -3.96 16.81 0.73
CA CYS A 230 -4.72 16.77 1.99
C CYS A 230 -4.43 18.00 2.87
N LEU A 231 -3.16 18.42 2.97
CA LEU A 231 -2.76 19.63 3.69
C LEU A 231 -3.36 20.89 3.04
N SER A 232 -3.25 21.03 1.72
CA SER A 232 -3.86 22.13 0.96
C SER A 232 -5.37 22.17 1.19
N TRP A 233 -6.05 21.02 1.19
CA TRP A 233 -7.48 20.97 1.49
C TRP A 233 -7.81 21.51 2.88
N LEU A 234 -7.08 21.09 3.92
CA LEU A 234 -7.23 21.58 5.31
C LEU A 234 -6.87 23.06 5.47
N LEU A 235 -5.99 23.58 4.61
CA LEU A 235 -5.59 24.99 4.59
C LEU A 235 -6.64 25.89 3.93
N LEU A 236 -7.21 25.43 2.81
CA LEU A 236 -8.08 26.21 1.92
C LEU A 236 -9.56 26.16 2.30
N HIS A 237 -10.01 25.14 3.03
CA HIS A 237 -11.42 24.98 3.40
C HIS A 237 -11.67 25.29 4.88
N PRO A 238 -12.90 25.72 5.25
CA PRO A 238 -13.29 25.83 6.65
C PRO A 238 -13.19 24.46 7.33
N THR A 239 -12.44 24.39 8.43
CA THR A 239 -12.28 23.15 9.21
C THR A 239 -12.44 23.42 10.70
N LYS A 240 -12.77 22.37 11.45
CA LYS A 240 -12.74 22.38 12.92
C LYS A 240 -11.34 22.09 13.49
N LEU A 241 -10.31 21.97 12.64
CA LEU A 241 -8.95 21.65 13.04
C LEU A 241 -8.14 22.94 13.18
N SER A 242 -7.56 23.20 14.36
CA SER A 242 -6.75 24.41 14.54
C SER A 242 -5.41 24.31 13.79
N ARG A 243 -4.83 25.46 13.44
CA ARG A 243 -3.51 25.53 12.79
C ARG A 243 -2.39 24.92 13.64
N LEU A 244 -2.51 24.96 14.97
CA LEU A 244 -1.57 24.30 15.89
C LEU A 244 -1.63 22.77 15.76
N HIS A 245 -2.82 22.18 15.67
CA HIS A 245 -2.95 20.74 15.42
C HIS A 245 -2.36 20.37 14.07
N LEU A 246 -2.63 21.17 13.03
CA LEU A 246 -2.09 20.93 11.69
C LEU A 246 -0.55 20.96 11.69
N ALA A 247 0.05 21.97 12.34
CA ALA A 247 1.50 22.05 12.51
C ALA A 247 2.06 20.84 13.28
N GLY A 248 1.36 20.41 14.34
CA GLY A 248 1.71 19.21 15.10
C GLY A 248 1.66 17.93 14.27
N LEU A 249 0.62 17.75 13.45
CA LEU A 249 0.51 16.61 12.53
C LEU A 249 1.69 16.57 11.54
N VAL A 250 2.00 17.71 10.91
CA VAL A 250 3.13 17.82 9.98
C VAL A 250 4.46 17.53 10.67
N LEU A 251 4.69 18.11 11.86
CA LEU A 251 5.92 17.92 12.61
C LEU A 251 6.11 16.46 13.02
N VAL A 252 5.09 15.81 13.57
CA VAL A 252 5.17 14.41 13.99
C VAL A 252 5.38 13.50 12.78
N THR A 253 4.68 13.72 11.67
CA THR A 253 4.92 12.97 10.43
C THR A 253 6.36 13.15 9.94
N ALA A 254 6.86 14.39 9.89
CA ALA A 254 8.22 14.69 9.46
C ALA A 254 9.27 13.99 10.33
N LEU A 255 9.15 14.11 11.67
CA LEU A 255 10.07 13.45 12.61
C LEU A 255 10.03 11.92 12.50
N THR A 256 8.85 11.34 12.22
CA THR A 256 8.69 9.89 12.07
C THR A 256 9.43 9.35 10.85
N VAL A 257 9.38 10.08 9.73
CA VAL A 257 9.99 9.62 8.46
C VAL A 257 11.44 10.08 8.31
N LEU A 258 11.86 11.09 9.06
CA LEU A 258 13.20 11.70 8.99
C LEU A 258 14.34 10.66 8.98
N PRO A 259 14.37 9.62 9.83
CA PRO A 259 15.48 8.67 9.85
C PRO A 259 15.74 7.96 8.52
N TRP A 260 14.71 7.76 7.69
CA TRP A 260 14.86 7.20 6.35
C TRP A 260 15.35 8.26 5.37
N TYR A 261 14.67 9.41 5.34
CA TYR A 261 14.93 10.45 4.33
C TYR A 261 16.29 11.14 4.47
N ILE A 262 16.96 11.05 5.64
CA ILE A 262 18.36 11.51 5.79
C ILE A 262 19.40 10.53 5.22
N GLN A 263 19.02 9.29 4.95
CA GLN A 263 19.92 8.25 4.42
C GLN A 263 19.87 8.17 2.89
N VAL A 264 18.85 8.76 2.28
CA VAL A 264 18.71 8.82 0.83
C VAL A 264 19.73 9.85 0.28
N PRO A 265 20.57 9.49 -0.71
CA PRO A 265 21.59 10.38 -1.28
C PRO A 265 21.01 11.58 -2.03
#